data_AF-A0A7V7Z7G9-F1
#
_entry.id   AF-A0A7V7Z7G9-F1
#
_cell.length_a   1.000
_cell.length_b   1.000
_cell.length_c   1.000
_cell.angle_alpha   90.00
_cell.angle_beta   90.00
_cell.angle_gamma   90.00
#
_symmetry.space_group_name_H-M   'P 1'
#
loop_
_entity.id
_entity.type
_entity.pdbx_description
1 polymer ?
#
loop_
_entity_poly.entity_id
_entity_poly.type
_entity_poly.pdbx_seq_one_letter_code
_entity_poly.pdbx_strand_id
1 'polypeptide(L)'
;MQPSSAAATISATTQRGRILSYQPSGQGTVSAAGVQYPFEIATHWRSELAPSINALVELQFDTAGALTSVSLVSTQQRTQEEVSEAARLAREKGQKIWGTAVDALGIRVLAAIGVLMAGAFVFNTLGLRLFATVSRSYWQLLGISADSLESFARTGASSFSAAQFFFLLAIAACFATMASGHPKAALGKCAPLLFVVIHTGLLFVQIKTAVNQAGEAMNGMRSVLGDRAAQMADQMASEMLGQVWQGLSFGIGFYLVIASSIVLAAYGYGEYKRKSIV
;
A
#
# COMPACT_ATOMS: atom_id res chain seq x y z
N MET A 1 -55.37 -31.08 -33.98
CA MET A 1 -54.86 -29.78 -34.46
C MET A 1 -53.91 -29.22 -33.42
N GLN A 2 -52.60 -29.26 -33.71
CA GLN A 2 -51.52 -28.36 -33.27
C GLN A 2 -50.20 -29.16 -33.32
N PRO A 3 -49.35 -28.96 -34.35
CA PRO A 3 -47.95 -29.33 -34.23
C PRO A 3 -47.24 -28.25 -33.41
N SER A 4 -46.72 -28.63 -32.23
CA SER A 4 -45.79 -27.80 -31.46
C SER A 4 -44.47 -27.74 -32.21
N SER A 5 -44.14 -26.54 -32.69
CA SER A 5 -42.93 -26.22 -33.46
C SER A 5 -41.69 -26.47 -32.60
N ALA A 6 -40.84 -27.39 -33.04
CA ALA A 6 -39.51 -27.58 -32.50
C ALA A 6 -38.69 -26.31 -32.72
N ALA A 7 -38.29 -25.65 -31.63
CA ALA A 7 -37.35 -24.54 -31.67
C ALA A 7 -36.00 -25.05 -32.17
N ALA A 8 -35.73 -24.85 -33.47
CA ALA A 8 -34.43 -25.08 -34.06
C ALA A 8 -33.41 -24.18 -33.35
N THR A 9 -32.49 -24.79 -32.60
CA THR A 9 -31.32 -24.11 -32.05
C THR A 9 -30.37 -23.86 -33.22
N ILE A 10 -30.58 -22.73 -33.91
CA ILE A 10 -29.68 -22.27 -34.96
C ILE A 10 -28.37 -21.88 -34.26
N SER A 11 -27.31 -22.65 -34.50
CA SER A 11 -25.97 -22.37 -34.00
C SER A 11 -25.40 -21.17 -34.76
N ALA A 12 -25.76 -19.96 -34.32
CA ALA A 12 -25.15 -18.74 -34.81
C ALA A 12 -23.73 -18.64 -34.26
N THR A 13 -22.73 -18.56 -35.15
CA THR A 13 -21.34 -18.42 -34.72
C THR A 13 -21.09 -16.94 -34.41
N THR A 14 -20.70 -16.67 -33.16
CA THR A 14 -20.33 -15.32 -32.72
C THR A 14 -18.81 -15.16 -32.82
N GLN A 15 -18.35 -14.08 -33.44
CA GLN A 15 -16.93 -13.78 -33.59
C GLN A 15 -16.65 -12.29 -33.36
N ARG A 16 -15.49 -11.97 -32.78
CA ARG A 16 -15.06 -10.58 -32.56
C ARG A 16 -14.30 -10.04 -33.77
N GLY A 17 -14.58 -8.78 -34.12
CA GLY A 17 -13.96 -8.08 -35.24
C GLY A 17 -13.73 -6.60 -34.98
N ARG A 18 -13.19 -5.91 -35.99
CA ARG A 18 -12.96 -4.45 -35.97
C ARG A 18 -13.45 -3.80 -37.25
N ILE A 19 -14.08 -2.65 -37.13
CA ILE A 19 -14.48 -1.85 -38.29
C ILE A 19 -13.22 -1.25 -38.94
N LEU A 20 -12.97 -1.58 -40.20
CA LEU A 20 -11.83 -1.07 -40.96
C LEU A 20 -12.18 0.20 -41.73
N SER A 21 -13.38 0.25 -42.31
CA SER A 21 -13.85 1.39 -43.08
C SER A 21 -15.35 1.60 -42.87
N TYR A 22 -15.76 2.86 -42.92
CA TYR A 22 -17.15 3.27 -42.80
C TYR A 22 -17.37 4.53 -43.65
N GLN A 23 -18.43 4.53 -44.46
CA GLN A 23 -18.83 5.66 -45.29
C GLN A 23 -20.15 6.26 -44.78
N PRO A 24 -20.37 7.58 -44.91
CA PRO A 24 -21.64 8.23 -44.56
C PRO A 24 -22.87 7.69 -45.31
N SER A 25 -22.66 6.94 -46.39
CA SER A 25 -23.70 6.21 -47.14
C SER A 25 -24.29 5.01 -46.36
N GLY A 26 -23.74 4.68 -45.18
CA GLY A 26 -24.21 3.57 -44.36
C GLY A 26 -23.56 2.22 -44.66
N GLN A 27 -22.57 2.18 -45.55
CA GLN A 27 -21.80 0.98 -45.89
C GLN A 27 -20.41 1.00 -45.23
N GLY A 28 -19.91 -0.17 -44.84
CA GLY A 28 -18.58 -0.32 -44.26
C GLY A 28 -18.04 -1.73 -44.38
N THR A 29 -16.82 -1.92 -43.88
CA THR A 29 -16.18 -3.23 -43.78
C THR A 29 -15.75 -3.53 -42.36
N VAL A 30 -16.01 -4.75 -41.90
CA VAL A 30 -15.50 -5.28 -40.63
C VAL A 30 -14.50 -6.39 -40.91
N SER A 31 -13.39 -6.44 -40.19
CA SER A 31 -12.47 -7.56 -40.22
C SER A 31 -12.63 -8.45 -38.99
N ALA A 32 -12.70 -9.77 -39.20
CA ALA A 32 -12.71 -10.79 -38.16
C ALA A 32 -11.77 -11.94 -38.55
N ALA A 33 -10.88 -12.36 -37.65
CA ALA A 33 -9.86 -13.38 -37.91
C ALA A 33 -9.08 -13.21 -39.24
N GLY A 34 -8.83 -11.96 -39.64
CA GLY A 34 -8.08 -11.64 -40.87
C GLY A 34 -8.90 -11.61 -42.16
N VAL A 35 -10.18 -11.96 -42.12
CA VAL A 35 -11.12 -11.88 -43.26
C VAL A 35 -11.94 -10.61 -43.16
N GLN A 36 -12.23 -9.96 -44.30
CA GLN A 36 -13.05 -8.75 -44.36
C GLN A 36 -14.47 -9.08 -44.82
N TYR A 37 -15.46 -8.60 -44.08
CA TYR A 37 -16.87 -8.75 -44.38
C TYR A 37 -17.49 -7.38 -44.65
N PRO A 38 -18.20 -7.20 -45.77
CA PRO A 38 -19.01 -6.00 -45.97
C PRO A 38 -20.17 -6.01 -44.98
N PHE A 39 -20.47 -4.85 -44.40
CA PHE A 39 -21.66 -4.65 -43.58
C PHE A 39 -22.34 -3.34 -43.96
N GLU A 40 -23.65 -3.31 -43.74
CA GLU A 40 -24.49 -2.15 -44.00
C GLU A 40 -25.34 -1.87 -42.77
N ILE A 41 -25.48 -0.59 -42.41
CA ILE A 41 -26.16 -0.16 -41.18
C ILE A 41 -27.62 -0.62 -41.17
N ALA A 42 -28.33 -0.44 -42.28
CA ALA A 42 -29.77 -0.73 -42.36
C ALA A 42 -30.11 -2.21 -42.10
N THR A 43 -29.18 -3.11 -42.42
CA THR A 43 -29.39 -4.55 -42.43
C THR A 43 -28.70 -5.24 -41.26
N HIS A 44 -27.47 -4.82 -40.92
CA HIS A 44 -26.60 -5.55 -40.01
C HIS A 44 -26.34 -4.83 -38.68
N TRP A 45 -26.44 -3.51 -38.58
CA TRP A 45 -26.07 -2.78 -37.36
C TRP A 45 -27.17 -2.83 -36.30
N ARG A 46 -26.81 -3.24 -35.06
CA ARG A 46 -27.76 -3.42 -33.95
C ARG A 46 -27.39 -2.62 -32.70
N SER A 47 -26.58 -1.59 -32.82
CA SER A 47 -26.17 -0.75 -31.69
C SER A 47 -26.69 0.69 -31.79
N GLU A 48 -27.01 1.28 -30.63
CA GLU A 48 -27.56 2.63 -30.52
C GLU A 48 -26.57 3.75 -30.88
N LEU A 49 -25.27 3.43 -30.90
CA LEU A 49 -24.20 4.36 -31.28
C LEU A 49 -23.85 4.19 -32.76
N ALA A 50 -23.47 5.27 -33.42
CA ALA A 50 -22.99 5.21 -34.80
C ALA A 50 -21.69 4.38 -34.90
N PRO A 51 -21.47 3.62 -35.98
CA PRO A 51 -20.23 2.89 -36.18
C PRO A 51 -19.04 3.85 -36.27
N SER A 52 -17.95 3.52 -35.59
CA SER A 52 -16.69 4.28 -35.70
C SER A 52 -15.56 3.41 -36.22
N ILE A 53 -14.68 4.01 -37.03
CA ILE A 53 -13.49 3.32 -37.54
C ILE A 53 -12.69 2.81 -36.34
N ASN A 54 -12.15 1.60 -36.45
CA ASN A 54 -11.42 0.88 -35.41
C ASN A 54 -12.24 0.42 -34.19
N ALA A 55 -13.56 0.64 -34.17
CA ALA A 55 -14.44 0.11 -33.12
C ALA A 55 -14.40 -1.42 -33.09
N LEU A 56 -14.39 -1.96 -31.89
CA LEU A 56 -14.45 -3.40 -31.66
C LEU A 56 -15.91 -3.83 -31.65
N VAL A 57 -16.24 -4.79 -32.49
CA VAL A 57 -17.61 -5.23 -32.74
C VAL A 57 -17.71 -6.74 -32.62
N GLU A 58 -18.89 -7.19 -32.21
CA GLU A 58 -19.29 -8.58 -32.21
C GLU A 58 -20.10 -8.84 -33.48
N LEU A 59 -19.70 -9.89 -34.19
CA LEU A 59 -20.26 -10.31 -35.46
C LEU A 59 -20.98 -11.64 -35.23
N GLN A 60 -22.23 -11.71 -35.67
CA GLN A 60 -22.98 -12.94 -35.66
C GLN A 60 -23.15 -13.44 -37.09
N PHE A 61 -22.79 -14.69 -37.33
CA PHE A 61 -22.92 -15.35 -38.63
C PHE A 61 -24.05 -16.38 -38.61
N ASP A 62 -24.73 -16.53 -39.74
CA ASP A 62 -25.71 -17.59 -39.95
C ASP A 62 -25.02 -18.95 -40.23
N THR A 63 -25.81 -20.01 -40.39
CA THR A 63 -25.31 -21.36 -40.68
C THR A 63 -24.67 -21.51 -42.06
N ALA A 64 -24.80 -20.51 -42.94
CA ALA A 64 -24.14 -20.43 -44.25
C ALA A 64 -22.87 -19.56 -44.23
N GLY A 65 -22.51 -18.96 -43.09
CA GLY A 65 -21.35 -18.09 -42.92
C GLY A 65 -21.58 -16.65 -43.38
N ALA A 66 -22.82 -16.23 -43.64
CA ALA A 66 -23.17 -14.85 -43.98
C ALA A 66 -23.36 -14.01 -42.71
N LEU A 67 -22.90 -12.77 -42.76
CA LEU A 67 -23.00 -11.84 -41.63
C LEU A 67 -24.47 -11.48 -41.37
N THR A 68 -24.95 -11.68 -40.15
CA THR A 68 -26.35 -11.47 -39.77
C THR A 68 -26.51 -10.25 -38.86
N SER A 69 -25.57 -10.02 -37.94
CA SER A 69 -25.61 -8.85 -37.06
C SER A 69 -24.21 -8.36 -36.68
N VAL A 70 -24.11 -7.05 -36.46
CA VAL A 70 -22.94 -6.34 -35.95
C VAL A 70 -23.38 -5.51 -34.75
N SER A 71 -22.79 -5.76 -33.59
CA SER A 71 -23.01 -4.96 -32.38
C SER A 71 -21.69 -4.43 -31.83
N LEU A 72 -21.71 -3.23 -31.26
CA LEU A 72 -20.57 -2.63 -30.58
C LEU A 72 -20.28 -3.39 -29.28
N VAL A 73 -19.06 -3.88 -29.10
CA VAL A 73 -18.65 -4.43 -27.82
C VAL A 73 -18.42 -3.26 -26.87
N SER A 74 -19.21 -3.21 -25.80
CA SER A 74 -19.06 -2.16 -24.78
C SER A 74 -17.69 -2.30 -24.09
N THR A 75 -16.94 -1.20 -24.00
CA THR A 75 -15.62 -1.16 -23.35
C THR A 75 -15.70 -1.50 -21.86
N GLN A 76 -16.87 -1.34 -21.24
CA GLN A 76 -17.15 -1.69 -19.84
C GLN A 76 -17.16 -3.20 -19.57
N GLN A 77 -17.63 -4.02 -20.52
CA GLN A 77 -17.59 -5.48 -20.37
C GLN A 77 -16.16 -6.01 -20.47
N ARG A 78 -15.31 -5.40 -21.33
CA ARG A 78 -13.89 -5.74 -21.44
C ARG A 78 -13.11 -5.41 -20.18
N THR A 79 -13.30 -4.21 -19.61
CA THR A 79 -12.64 -3.87 -18.35
C THR A 79 -13.14 -4.75 -17.21
N GLN A 80 -14.42 -5.13 -17.19
CA GLN A 80 -14.94 -6.03 -16.17
C GLN A 80 -14.39 -7.46 -16.33
N GLU A 81 -14.28 -7.99 -17.55
CA GLU A 81 -13.68 -9.30 -17.84
C GLU A 81 -12.19 -9.32 -17.48
N GLU A 82 -11.41 -8.34 -17.96
CA GLU A 82 -9.96 -8.22 -17.67
C GLU A 82 -9.69 -8.01 -16.18
N VAL A 83 -10.52 -7.22 -15.48
CA VAL A 83 -10.41 -7.04 -14.03
C VAL A 83 -10.78 -8.33 -13.30
N SER A 84 -11.80 -9.06 -13.75
CA SER A 84 -12.19 -10.33 -13.12
C SER A 84 -11.12 -11.41 -13.29
N GLU A 85 -10.47 -11.47 -14.45
CA GLU A 85 -9.38 -12.39 -14.73
C GLU A 85 -8.12 -12.01 -13.94
N ALA A 86 -7.75 -10.73 -13.93
CA ALA A 86 -6.64 -10.22 -13.12
C ALA A 86 -6.89 -10.45 -11.62
N ALA A 87 -8.12 -10.24 -11.14
CA ALA A 87 -8.49 -10.51 -9.76
C ALA A 87 -8.41 -12.01 -9.42
N ARG A 88 -8.83 -12.90 -10.32
CA ARG A 88 -8.69 -14.35 -10.14
C ARG A 88 -7.21 -14.75 -10.06
N LEU A 89 -6.38 -14.30 -11.00
CA LEU A 89 -4.95 -14.56 -11.01
C LEU A 89 -4.25 -14.00 -9.76
N ALA A 90 -4.62 -12.79 -9.33
CA ALA A 90 -4.12 -12.19 -8.10
C ALA A 90 -4.53 -13.00 -6.87
N ARG A 91 -5.77 -13.53 -6.82
CA ARG A 91 -6.26 -14.37 -5.74
C ARG A 91 -5.54 -15.71 -5.69
N GLU A 92 -5.34 -16.38 -6.82
CA GLU A 92 -4.62 -17.65 -6.89
C GLU A 92 -3.15 -17.49 -6.45
N LYS A 93 -2.46 -16.48 -6.98
CA LYS A 93 -1.08 -16.17 -6.56
C LYS A 93 -1.02 -15.74 -5.10
N GLY A 94 -1.98 -14.92 -4.65
CA GLY A 94 -2.08 -14.45 -3.28
C GLY A 94 -2.31 -15.61 -2.29
N GLN A 95 -3.19 -16.55 -2.62
CA GLN A 95 -3.43 -17.75 -1.81
C GLN A 95 -2.19 -18.65 -1.75
N LYS A 96 -1.46 -18.82 -2.86
CA LYS A 96 -0.21 -19.58 -2.87
C LYS A 96 0.85 -18.93 -1.97
N ILE A 97 1.05 -17.62 -2.08
CA ILE A 97 2.00 -16.88 -1.25
C ILE A 97 1.58 -16.94 0.23
N TRP A 98 0.27 -16.78 0.50
CA TRP A 98 -0.28 -16.89 1.86
C TRP A 98 -0.05 -18.27 2.45
N GLY A 99 -0.30 -19.34 1.69
CA GLY A 99 -0.02 -20.73 2.10
C GLY A 99 1.45 -20.91 2.47
N THR A 100 2.37 -20.53 1.58
CA THR A 100 3.82 -20.58 1.85
C THR A 100 4.21 -19.76 3.09
N ALA A 101 3.62 -18.58 3.28
CA ALA A 101 3.91 -17.74 4.43
C ALA A 101 3.41 -18.36 5.74
N VAL A 102 2.20 -18.94 5.74
CA VAL A 102 1.65 -19.64 6.90
C VAL A 102 2.47 -20.89 7.24
N ASP A 103 2.91 -21.64 6.24
CA ASP A 103 3.74 -22.84 6.44
C ASP A 103 5.14 -22.47 6.97
N ALA A 104 5.75 -21.41 6.45
CA ALA A 104 7.12 -21.01 6.83
C ALA A 104 7.21 -20.23 8.15
N LEU A 105 6.21 -19.39 8.46
CA LEU A 105 6.25 -18.46 9.60
C LEU A 105 5.26 -18.85 10.71
N GLY A 106 4.16 -19.52 10.36
CA GLY A 106 3.05 -19.79 11.25
C GLY A 106 2.09 -18.62 11.40
N ILE A 107 0.80 -18.94 11.58
CA ILE A 107 -0.28 -17.95 11.66
C ILE A 107 -0.09 -16.92 12.79
N ARG A 108 0.52 -17.33 13.92
CA ARG A 108 0.75 -16.46 15.09
C ARG A 108 1.78 -15.36 14.79
N VAL A 109 2.85 -15.71 14.07
CA VAL A 109 3.89 -14.74 13.66
C VAL A 109 3.32 -13.79 12.61
N LEU A 110 2.56 -14.32 11.65
CA LEU A 110 1.93 -13.52 10.61
C LEU A 110 0.93 -12.51 11.19
N ALA A 111 0.14 -12.93 12.19
CA ALA A 111 -0.73 -12.04 12.95
C ALA A 111 0.06 -10.93 13.66
N ALA A 112 1.19 -11.27 14.31
CA ALA A 112 2.03 -10.28 14.97
C ALA A 112 2.66 -9.27 13.98
N ILE A 113 3.07 -9.71 12.79
CA ILE A 113 3.52 -8.80 11.71
C ILE A 113 2.37 -7.89 11.25
N GLY A 114 1.15 -8.44 11.11
CA GLY A 114 -0.03 -7.65 10.77
C GLY A 114 -0.35 -6.58 11.82
N VAL A 115 -0.26 -6.92 13.10
CA VAL A 115 -0.43 -5.96 14.20
C VAL A 115 0.69 -4.91 14.21
N LEU A 116 1.93 -5.31 13.96
CA LEU A 116 3.07 -4.38 13.84
C LEU A 116 2.82 -3.37 12.70
N MET A 117 2.39 -3.84 11.53
CA MET A 117 2.05 -2.98 10.41
C MET A 117 0.88 -2.05 10.72
N ALA A 118 -0.19 -2.57 11.30
CA ALA A 118 -1.33 -1.74 11.70
C ALA A 118 -0.91 -0.67 12.72
N GLY A 119 -0.13 -1.06 13.74
CA GLY A 119 0.42 -0.14 14.75
C GLY A 119 1.33 0.93 14.15
N ALA A 120 2.15 0.56 13.16
CA ALA A 120 3.13 1.47 12.57
C ALA A 120 2.54 2.46 11.56
N PHE A 121 1.61 2.00 10.72
CA PHE A 121 1.10 2.77 9.58
C PHE A 121 -0.29 3.38 9.82
N VAL A 122 -1.18 2.66 10.51
CA VAL A 122 -2.60 3.03 10.62
C VAL A 122 -2.88 3.79 11.90
N PHE A 123 -2.35 3.31 13.02
CA PHE A 123 -2.65 3.89 14.33
C PHE A 123 -1.74 5.06 14.69
N ASN A 124 -2.35 6.06 15.33
CA ASN A 124 -1.62 7.18 15.91
C ASN A 124 -0.72 6.68 17.04
N THR A 125 0.54 7.08 16.96
CA THR A 125 1.62 6.71 17.88
C THR A 125 1.93 7.84 18.84
N LEU A 126 1.95 9.09 18.36
CA LEU A 126 2.23 10.25 19.18
C LEU A 126 1.21 11.35 18.91
N GLY A 127 0.63 11.89 19.98
CA GLY A 127 -0.27 13.03 19.96
C GLY A 127 0.34 14.19 20.71
N LEU A 128 0.39 15.37 20.08
CA LEU A 128 0.71 16.63 20.75
C LEU A 128 -0.55 17.48 20.90
N ARG A 129 -0.73 18.05 22.09
CA ARG A 129 -1.70 19.14 22.35
C ARG A 129 -0.95 20.38 22.82
N LEU A 130 -0.48 21.19 21.87
CA LEU A 130 0.21 22.45 22.16
C LEU A 130 -0.56 23.66 21.61
N PHE A 131 -1.02 23.60 20.35
CA PHE A 131 -1.82 24.66 19.72
C PHE A 131 -2.99 24.10 18.87
N ALA A 132 -2.83 22.90 18.31
CA ALA A 132 -3.87 22.06 17.70
C ALA A 132 -3.57 20.59 18.05
N THR A 133 -4.58 19.71 18.02
CA THR A 133 -4.35 18.27 18.24
C THR A 133 -3.67 17.70 16.99
N VAL A 134 -2.36 17.45 17.07
CA VAL A 134 -1.59 16.83 15.99
C VAL A 134 -1.29 15.39 16.38
N SER A 135 -1.87 14.44 15.66
CA SER A 135 -1.62 13.01 15.84
C SER A 135 -0.80 12.48 14.67
N ARG A 136 0.28 11.74 14.96
CA ARG A 136 1.12 11.10 13.94
C ARG A 136 1.27 9.61 14.16
N SER A 137 1.32 8.85 13.07
CA SER A 137 1.69 7.43 13.10
C SER A 137 3.19 7.24 13.29
N TYR A 138 3.62 6.04 13.66
CA TYR A 138 5.03 5.72 13.84
C TYR A 138 5.80 5.91 12.53
N TRP A 139 5.20 5.55 11.39
CA TRP A 139 5.77 5.79 10.06
C TRP A 139 6.09 7.27 9.81
N GLN A 140 5.19 8.16 10.20
CA GLN A 140 5.40 9.60 10.08
C GLN A 140 6.46 10.10 11.05
N LEU A 141 6.54 9.53 12.26
CA LEU A 141 7.56 9.86 13.25
C LEU A 141 8.97 9.52 12.74
N LEU A 142 9.13 8.36 12.09
CA LEU A 142 10.41 7.94 11.49
C LEU A 142 10.90 8.89 10.40
N GLY A 143 9.99 9.61 9.74
CA GLY A 143 10.30 10.56 8.68
C GLY A 143 10.76 11.93 9.19
N ILE A 144 10.69 12.19 10.50
CA ILE A 144 11.03 13.50 11.07
C ILE A 144 12.50 13.50 11.45
N SER A 145 13.26 14.41 10.85
CA SER A 145 14.62 14.72 11.30
C SER A 145 14.55 15.40 12.67
N ALA A 146 15.32 14.93 13.64
CA ALA A 146 15.35 15.49 15.00
C ALA A 146 16.06 16.86 15.10
N ASP A 147 16.40 17.46 13.96
CA ASP A 147 17.23 18.67 13.89
C ASP A 147 16.49 19.93 14.36
N SER A 148 15.15 19.92 14.44
CA SER A 148 14.40 21.01 15.11
C SER A 148 13.00 20.61 15.57
N LEU A 149 12.60 21.10 16.75
CA LEU A 149 11.21 20.99 17.28
C LEU A 149 10.19 21.71 16.36
N GLU A 150 10.66 22.73 15.64
CA GLU A 150 9.88 23.46 14.63
C GLU A 150 9.52 22.58 13.42
N SER A 151 10.43 21.72 12.96
CA SER A 151 10.14 20.73 11.90
C SER A 151 9.12 19.68 12.36
N PHE A 152 9.12 19.34 13.65
CA PHE A 152 8.13 18.43 14.23
C PHE A 152 6.71 19.03 14.20
N ALA A 153 6.58 20.34 14.44
CA ALA A 153 5.32 21.07 14.44
C ALA A 153 4.81 21.48 13.04
N ARG A 154 5.70 21.84 12.10
CA ARG A 154 5.31 22.39 10.79
C ARG A 154 5.10 21.36 9.67
N THR A 155 5.80 20.24 9.68
CA THR A 155 5.94 19.42 8.45
C THR A 155 4.93 18.28 8.40
N GLY A 156 3.82 18.44 7.68
CA GLY A 156 2.81 17.39 7.47
C GLY A 156 3.19 16.30 6.45
N ALA A 157 4.25 16.51 5.67
CA ALA A 157 4.77 15.54 4.70
C ALA A 157 6.29 15.34 4.95
N SER A 158 6.67 14.16 5.40
CA SER A 158 8.07 13.77 5.56
C SER A 158 8.59 13.18 4.24
N SER A 159 9.74 13.66 3.76
CA SER A 159 10.52 12.97 2.73
C SER A 159 10.96 11.59 3.22
N PHE A 160 11.21 10.66 2.30
CA PHE A 160 11.64 9.31 2.65
C PHE A 160 12.97 9.34 3.41
N SER A 161 12.95 8.92 4.67
CA SER A 161 14.12 8.98 5.56
C SER A 161 14.90 7.66 5.59
N ALA A 162 16.17 7.70 5.98
CA ALA A 162 16.96 6.50 6.22
C ALA A 162 16.31 5.60 7.29
N ALA A 163 15.70 6.18 8.33
CA ALA A 163 14.99 5.44 9.36
C ALA A 163 13.77 4.70 8.80
N GLN A 164 13.01 5.31 7.89
CA GLN A 164 11.92 4.64 7.17
C GLN A 164 12.42 3.47 6.32
N PHE A 165 13.56 3.63 5.63
CA PHE A 165 14.19 2.54 4.88
C PHE A 165 14.59 1.37 5.78
N PHE A 166 15.32 1.63 6.87
CA PHE A 166 15.76 0.59 7.80
C PHE A 166 14.60 -0.09 8.53
N PHE A 167 13.50 0.63 8.79
CA PHE A 167 12.28 0.03 9.35
C PHE A 167 11.63 -0.94 8.36
N LEU A 168 11.53 -0.58 7.08
CA LEU A 168 11.05 -1.51 6.05
C LEU A 168 11.97 -2.73 5.91
N LEU A 169 13.29 -2.54 6.01
CA LEU A 169 14.25 -3.64 6.02
C LEU A 169 14.06 -4.55 7.25
N ALA A 170 13.75 -3.98 8.42
CA ALA A 170 13.45 -4.75 9.62
C ALA A 170 12.16 -5.57 9.50
N ILE A 171 11.12 -5.02 8.84
CA ILE A 171 9.91 -5.78 8.49
C ILE A 171 10.25 -6.90 7.49
N ALA A 172 11.01 -6.60 6.44
CA ALA A 172 11.44 -7.59 5.45
C ALA A 172 12.25 -8.72 6.09
N ALA A 173 13.11 -8.41 7.07
CA ALA A 173 13.88 -9.39 7.82
C ALA A 173 13.00 -10.38 8.61
N CYS A 174 11.76 -10.02 8.98
CA CYS A 174 10.83 -10.97 9.61
C CYS A 174 10.46 -12.13 8.68
N PHE A 175 10.56 -11.92 7.36
CA PHE A 175 10.31 -12.94 6.34
C PHE A 175 11.57 -13.73 5.95
N ALA A 176 12.73 -13.46 6.56
CA ALA A 176 14.00 -14.11 6.22
C ALA A 176 13.96 -15.64 6.35
N THR A 177 13.14 -16.18 7.26
CA THR A 177 12.94 -17.64 7.41
C THR A 177 12.20 -18.29 6.25
N MET A 178 11.48 -17.51 5.43
CA MET A 178 10.83 -18.00 4.22
C MET A 178 11.83 -18.12 3.06
N ALA A 179 12.86 -17.27 3.03
CA ALA A 179 13.88 -17.25 1.99
C ALA A 179 15.08 -18.16 2.30
N SER A 180 15.33 -18.49 3.57
CA SER A 180 16.48 -19.31 3.97
C SER A 180 16.15 -20.26 5.11
N GLY A 181 16.58 -21.52 4.97
CA GLY A 181 16.42 -22.56 6.00
C GLY A 181 17.41 -22.45 7.17
N HIS A 182 18.37 -21.52 7.11
CA HIS A 182 19.40 -21.39 8.13
C HIS A 182 18.82 -20.99 9.50
N PRO A 183 19.36 -21.52 10.61
CA PRO A 183 18.86 -21.22 11.95
C PRO A 183 18.93 -19.73 12.27
N LYS A 184 19.97 -19.03 11.79
CA LYS A 184 20.14 -17.58 11.96
C LYS A 184 19.02 -16.75 11.32
N ALA A 185 18.30 -17.28 10.33
CA ALA A 185 17.18 -16.58 9.69
C ALA A 185 16.04 -16.32 10.68
N ALA A 186 15.90 -17.15 11.72
CA ALA A 186 14.89 -16.96 12.77
C ALA A 186 15.12 -15.67 13.58
N LEU A 187 16.37 -15.20 13.68
CA LEU A 187 16.70 -13.93 14.35
C LEU A 187 16.19 -12.71 13.57
N GLY A 188 15.85 -12.86 12.29
CA GLY A 188 15.22 -11.81 11.50
C GLY A 188 13.90 -11.31 12.10
N LYS A 189 13.18 -12.17 12.84
CA LYS A 189 11.96 -11.78 13.57
C LYS A 189 12.23 -10.84 14.75
N CYS A 190 13.47 -10.78 15.25
CA CYS A 190 13.88 -9.84 16.29
C CYS A 190 14.24 -8.45 15.74
N ALA A 191 14.36 -8.30 14.41
CA ALA A 191 14.82 -7.06 13.78
C ALA A 191 13.95 -5.84 14.09
N PRO A 192 12.60 -5.92 14.12
CA PRO A 192 11.76 -4.76 14.46
C PRO A 192 12.01 -4.26 15.89
N LEU A 193 12.17 -5.15 16.87
CA LEU A 193 12.45 -4.77 18.24
C LEU A 193 13.81 -4.07 18.35
N LEU A 194 14.83 -4.65 17.71
CA LEU A 194 16.19 -4.08 17.69
C LEU A 194 16.16 -2.67 17.05
N PHE A 195 15.46 -2.51 15.93
CA PHE A 195 15.29 -1.22 15.28
C PHE A 195 14.60 -0.21 16.19
N VAL A 196 13.48 -0.57 16.84
CA VAL A 196 12.76 0.32 17.76
C VAL A 196 13.69 0.77 18.89
N VAL A 197 14.45 -0.14 19.50
CA VAL A 197 15.40 0.17 20.57
C VAL A 197 16.50 1.12 20.10
N ILE A 198 17.13 0.84 18.95
CA ILE A 198 18.17 1.72 18.38
C ILE A 198 17.59 3.08 18.05
N HIS A 199 16.46 3.14 17.36
CA HIS A 199 15.85 4.39 16.94
C HIS A 199 15.47 5.26 18.13
N THR A 200 14.83 4.68 19.16
CA THR A 200 14.54 5.40 20.41
C THR A 200 15.82 5.86 21.13
N GLY A 201 16.87 5.03 21.15
CA GLY A 201 18.17 5.41 21.73
C GLY A 201 18.85 6.57 20.99
N LEU A 202 18.86 6.54 19.65
CA LEU A 202 19.41 7.60 18.82
C LEU A 202 18.63 8.91 18.97
N LEU A 203 17.30 8.84 18.99
CA LEU A 203 16.45 10.01 19.27
C LEU A 203 16.77 10.62 20.63
N PHE A 204 16.96 9.79 21.66
CA PHE A 204 17.30 10.28 22.99
C PHE A 204 18.67 10.97 23.03
N VAL A 205 19.66 10.44 22.32
CA VAL A 205 20.97 11.09 22.17
C VAL A 205 20.82 12.43 21.42
N GLN A 206 20.06 12.47 20.33
CA GLN A 206 19.82 13.70 19.57
C GLN A 206 19.13 14.78 20.40
N ILE A 207 18.10 14.42 21.17
CA ILE A 207 17.43 15.34 22.10
C ILE A 207 18.41 15.88 23.13
N LYS A 208 19.24 15.03 23.74
CA LYS A 208 20.27 15.47 24.70
C LYS A 208 21.27 16.42 24.07
N THR A 209 21.74 16.11 22.86
CA THR A 209 22.68 16.96 22.14
C THR A 209 22.05 18.31 21.80
N ALA A 210 20.80 18.35 21.34
CA ALA A 210 20.07 19.58 21.06
C ALA A 210 19.86 20.43 22.33
N VAL A 211 19.52 19.80 23.45
CA VAL A 211 19.38 20.47 24.76
C VAL A 211 20.73 21.04 25.22
N ASN A 212 21.82 20.27 25.10
CA ASN A 212 23.16 20.73 25.47
C ASN A 212 23.61 21.91 24.59
N GLN A 213 23.38 21.84 23.27
CA GLN A 213 23.69 22.93 22.35
C GLN A 213 22.85 24.19 22.61
N ALA A 214 21.57 24.03 22.92
CA ALA A 214 20.70 25.14 23.33
C ALA A 214 21.19 25.75 24.65
N GLY A 215 21.61 24.92 25.61
CA GLY A 215 22.21 25.37 26.86
C GLY A 215 23.54 26.11 26.66
N GLU A 216 24.41 25.65 25.76
CA GLU A 216 25.65 26.34 25.40
C GLU A 216 25.40 27.67 24.69
N ALA A 217 24.47 27.71 23.73
CA ALA A 217 24.06 28.93 23.06
C ALA A 217 23.40 29.93 24.03
N MET A 218 22.62 29.43 24.99
CA MET A 218 21.99 30.24 26.04
C MET A 218 23.02 30.72 27.06
N ASN A 219 24.05 29.94 27.39
CA ASN A 219 25.18 30.38 28.21
C ASN A 219 26.04 31.44 27.48
N GLY A 220 26.22 31.32 26.16
CA GLY A 220 26.86 32.34 25.33
C GLY A 220 25.99 33.60 25.16
N MET A 221 24.67 33.46 25.11
CA MET A 221 23.74 34.59 25.12
C MET A 221 23.70 35.26 26.50
N ARG A 222 23.80 34.50 27.59
CA ARG A 222 23.85 34.99 28.97
C ARG A 222 25.05 35.89 29.22
N SER A 223 26.21 35.56 28.65
CA SER A 223 27.40 36.40 28.76
C SER A 223 27.30 37.71 27.97
N VAL A 224 26.44 37.78 26.95
CA VAL A 224 26.23 38.97 26.10
C VAL A 224 25.03 39.82 26.55
N LEU A 225 23.92 39.19 26.97
CA LEU A 225 22.64 39.83 27.29
C LEU A 225 22.42 40.08 28.80
N GLY A 226 23.31 39.55 29.64
CA GLY A 226 23.27 39.69 31.10
C GLY A 226 22.38 38.66 31.82
N ASP A 227 22.70 38.41 33.10
CA ASP A 227 22.10 37.33 33.90
C ASP A 227 20.57 37.36 34.03
N ARG A 228 19.95 38.56 33.99
CA ARG A 228 18.50 38.72 34.12
C ARG A 228 17.71 38.29 32.88
N ALA A 229 18.21 38.58 31.68
CA ALA A 229 17.54 38.17 30.44
C ALA A 229 17.70 36.67 30.20
N ALA A 230 18.84 36.09 30.60
CA ALA A 230 19.07 34.65 30.56
C ALA A 230 18.13 33.88 31.49
N GLN A 231 17.92 34.35 32.74
CA GLN A 231 16.99 33.73 33.68
C GLN A 231 15.54 33.76 33.18
N MET A 232 15.13 34.84 32.52
CA MET A 232 13.79 34.95 31.92
C MET A 232 13.61 33.99 30.74
N ALA A 233 14.65 33.81 29.91
CA ALA A 233 14.65 32.87 28.80
C ALA A 233 14.65 31.40 29.28
N ASP A 234 15.37 31.09 30.35
CA ASP A 234 15.44 29.74 30.96
C ASP A 234 14.09 29.34 31.59
N GLN A 235 13.42 30.27 32.28
CA GLN A 235 12.07 30.08 32.81
C GLN A 235 11.06 29.88 31.67
N MET A 236 11.13 30.68 30.60
CA MET A 236 10.24 30.53 29.45
C MET A 236 10.47 29.21 28.71
N ALA A 237 11.73 28.78 28.56
CA ALA A 237 12.08 27.52 27.91
C ALA A 237 11.65 26.30 28.74
N SER A 238 11.85 26.33 30.06
CA SER A 238 11.43 25.25 30.96
C SER A 238 9.91 25.14 31.09
N GLU A 239 9.19 26.26 31.09
CA GLU A 239 7.71 26.26 31.04
C GLU A 239 7.18 25.75 29.69
N MET A 240 7.77 26.18 28.57
CA MET A 240 7.43 25.66 27.24
C MET A 240 7.71 24.15 27.13
N LEU A 241 8.88 23.68 27.60
CA LEU A 241 9.20 22.25 27.62
C LEU A 241 8.27 21.47 28.53
N GLY A 242 7.93 22.01 29.70
CA GLY A 242 6.94 21.42 30.61
C GLY A 242 5.58 21.24 29.94
N GLN A 243 5.13 22.24 29.17
CA GLN A 243 3.90 22.16 28.38
C GLN A 243 4.00 21.15 27.22
N VAL A 244 5.16 21.02 26.55
CA VAL A 244 5.39 19.99 25.52
C VAL A 244 5.32 18.59 26.13
N TRP A 245 5.97 18.37 27.27
CA TRP A 245 5.96 17.09 27.96
C TRP A 245 4.57 16.72 28.50
N GLN A 246 3.82 17.69 29.03
CA GLN A 246 2.44 17.48 29.49
C GLN A 246 1.46 17.29 28.32
N GLY A 247 1.73 17.90 27.16
CA GLY A 247 0.93 17.77 25.95
C GLY A 247 1.25 16.52 25.12
N LEU A 248 2.29 15.76 25.47
CA LEU A 248 2.75 14.57 24.77
C LEU A 248 1.99 13.33 25.26
N SER A 249 1.16 12.76 24.39
CA SER A 249 0.40 11.55 24.65
C SER A 249 0.86 10.43 23.72
N PHE A 250 1.08 9.24 24.29
CA PHE A 250 1.36 8.03 23.52
C PHE A 250 0.04 7.39 23.07
N GLY A 251 -0.15 7.30 21.76
CA GLY A 251 -1.31 6.67 21.16
C GLY A 251 -1.20 5.14 21.12
N ILE A 252 -2.30 4.48 20.77
CA ILE A 252 -2.36 3.01 20.70
C ILE A 252 -1.32 2.42 19.74
N GLY A 253 -0.94 3.14 18.67
CA GLY A 253 0.09 2.70 17.73
C GLY A 253 1.44 2.44 18.38
N PHE A 254 1.82 3.23 19.38
CA PHE A 254 3.07 3.05 20.13
C PHE A 254 3.10 1.70 20.87
N TYR A 255 2.03 1.42 21.62
CA TYR A 255 1.89 0.17 22.35
C TYR A 255 1.82 -1.03 21.42
N LEU A 256 1.10 -0.91 20.29
CA LEU A 256 1.00 -1.99 19.30
C LEU A 256 2.34 -2.32 18.66
N VAL A 257 3.15 -1.31 18.29
CA VAL A 257 4.49 -1.52 17.71
C VAL A 257 5.42 -2.20 18.71
N ILE A 258 5.44 -1.76 19.96
CA ILE A 258 6.30 -2.36 21.00
C ILE A 258 5.83 -3.79 21.33
N ALA A 259 4.54 -3.98 21.61
CA ALA A 259 4.01 -5.29 22.00
C ALA A 259 4.21 -6.33 20.89
N SER A 260 3.90 -5.98 19.63
CA SER A 260 4.12 -6.87 18.48
C SER A 260 5.59 -7.17 18.26
N SER A 261 6.49 -6.18 18.42
CA SER A 261 7.94 -6.37 18.29
C SER A 261 8.50 -7.31 19.36
N ILE A 262 8.05 -7.19 20.61
CA ILE A 262 8.44 -8.09 21.70
C ILE A 262 7.96 -9.52 21.41
N VAL A 263 6.70 -9.68 20.99
CA VAL A 263 6.13 -10.98 20.66
C VAL A 263 6.90 -11.64 19.50
N LEU A 264 7.20 -10.88 18.45
CA LEU A 264 8.00 -11.36 17.32
C LEU A 264 9.42 -11.77 17.74
N ALA A 265 10.06 -10.99 18.60
CA ALA A 265 11.38 -11.32 19.14
C ALA A 265 11.36 -12.60 20.00
N ALA A 266 10.34 -12.77 20.84
CA ALA A 266 10.16 -13.99 21.64
C ALA A 266 10.00 -15.23 20.75
N TYR A 267 9.19 -15.14 19.69
CA TYR A 267 9.04 -16.22 18.72
C TYR A 267 10.34 -16.48 17.92
N GLY A 268 11.02 -15.42 17.49
CA GLY A 268 12.29 -15.51 16.77
C GLY A 268 13.39 -16.19 17.57
N TYR A 269 13.57 -15.79 18.83
CA TYR A 269 14.53 -16.40 19.74
C TYR A 269 14.16 -17.87 20.05
N GLY A 270 12.88 -18.15 20.31
CA GLY A 270 12.41 -19.51 20.55
C GLY A 270 12.62 -20.44 19.36
N GLU A 271 12.41 -19.95 18.13
CA GLU A 271 12.66 -20.70 16.91
C GLU A 271 14.15 -20.88 16.62
N TYR A 272 14.97 -19.85 16.84
CA TYR A 272 16.43 -19.94 16.74
C TYR A 272 16.97 -21.03 17.66
N LYS A 273 16.56 -21.04 18.94
CA LYS A 273 16.99 -22.05 19.91
C LYS A 273 16.59 -23.47 19.49
N ARG A 274 15.38 -23.65 18.95
CA ARG A 274 14.95 -24.98 18.45
C ARG A 274 15.79 -25.45 17.27
N LYS A 275 16.08 -24.56 16.30
CA LYS A 275 16.85 -24.89 15.10
C LYS A 275 18.35 -24.98 15.32
N SER A 276 18.87 -24.50 16.45
CA SER A 276 20.30 -24.58 16.79
C SER A 276 20.67 -25.78 17.66
N ILE A 277 19.68 -26.44 18.28
CA ILE A 277 19.87 -27.63 19.14
C ILE A 277 19.72 -28.93 18.33
N VAL A 278 18.97 -28.88 17.22
CA VAL A 278 18.84 -29.96 16.22
C VAL A 278 19.96 -29.83 15.20
#